data_AF-A0A1V6EXB3-F1
#
_entry.id   AF-A0A1V6EXB3-F1
#
_cell.length_a   1.000
_cell.length_b   1.000
_cell.length_c   1.000
_cell.angle_alpha   90.00
_cell.angle_beta   90.00
_cell.angle_gamma   90.00
#
_symmetry.space_group_name_H-M   'P 1'
#
loop_
_entity.id
_entity.type
_entity.pdbx_description
1 polymer ?
#
loop_
_entity_poly.entity_id
_entity_poly.type
_entity_poly.pdbx_seq_one_letter_code
_entity_poly.pdbx_strand_id
1 'polypeptide(L)'
;MLSLVPPDWTRLRGIRSFDLYKFLLWFVVPFCCSLRHMEWSWFSIRTWKRRDWMLLLLMILVGGVAVLSIQVFPSLKQQYPGLGHLPLQERFLRGLAALSWTASWLMGWEFLHRYVLLRAAARKFPRFGWFIVPVSEVVYHLQKPPLEAVGMAVFSVLLTWWSLKRRNLLLPFIAHLFVEVFLIAALAFLL
;
A
#
# COMPACT_ATOMS: atom_id res chain seq x y z
N MET A 1 -33.43 -7.00 24.63
CA MET A 1 -32.32 -6.04 24.73
C MET A 1 -31.13 -6.63 24.00
N LEU A 2 -30.70 -6.05 22.88
CA LEU A 2 -29.41 -6.40 22.27
C LEU A 2 -28.32 -5.91 23.22
N SER A 3 -27.52 -6.82 23.76
CA SER A 3 -26.34 -6.50 24.55
C SER A 3 -25.46 -5.52 23.75
N LEU A 4 -25.26 -4.31 24.29
CA LEU A 4 -24.30 -3.33 23.77
C LEU A 4 -22.84 -3.75 24.05
N VAL A 5 -22.62 -4.90 24.71
CA VAL A 5 -21.28 -5.46 24.88
C VAL A 5 -20.85 -6.05 23.54
N PRO A 6 -19.81 -5.51 22.90
CA PRO A 6 -19.32 -6.05 21.65
C PRO A 6 -18.73 -7.45 21.91
N PRO A 7 -18.91 -8.40 20.99
CA PRO A 7 -18.42 -9.78 21.14
C PRO A 7 -16.92 -9.82 21.47
N ASP A 8 -16.47 -10.79 22.26
CA ASP A 8 -15.08 -10.85 22.75
C ASP A 8 -14.02 -10.87 21.65
N TRP A 9 -14.35 -11.43 20.48
CA TRP A 9 -13.45 -11.42 19.32
C TRP A 9 -13.13 -9.99 18.83
N THR A 10 -14.04 -9.02 18.99
CA THR A 10 -13.80 -7.60 18.64
C THR A 10 -12.78 -6.91 19.55
N ARG A 11 -12.41 -7.54 20.67
CA ARG A 11 -11.40 -7.03 21.61
C ARG A 11 -9.99 -7.44 21.20
N LEU A 12 -9.83 -8.35 20.24
CA LEU A 12 -8.54 -8.73 19.70
C LEU A 12 -7.86 -7.51 19.07
N ARG A 13 -6.61 -7.22 19.46
CA ARG A 13 -5.84 -6.06 18.97
C ARG A 13 -5.79 -6.00 17.44
N GLY A 14 -5.73 -7.15 16.76
CA GLY A 14 -5.76 -7.22 15.30
C GLY A 14 -7.01 -6.56 14.70
N ILE A 15 -8.18 -6.93 15.20
CA ILE A 15 -9.46 -6.42 14.71
C ILE A 15 -9.65 -4.94 15.04
N ARG A 16 -9.21 -4.50 16.22
CA ARG A 16 -9.25 -3.06 16.59
C ARG A 16 -8.32 -2.20 15.75
N SER A 17 -7.27 -2.80 15.18
CA SER A 17 -6.33 -2.11 14.30
C SER A 17 -6.82 -2.08 12.85
N PHE A 18 -7.99 -2.64 12.54
CA PHE A 18 -8.56 -2.54 11.20
C PHE A 18 -9.29 -1.20 11.04
N ASP A 19 -8.89 -0.39 10.07
CA ASP A 19 -9.53 0.89 9.78
C ASP A 19 -10.75 0.69 8.86
N LEU A 20 -11.93 0.55 9.48
CA LEU A 20 -13.17 0.38 8.73
C LEU A 20 -13.47 1.58 7.82
N TYR A 21 -13.10 2.80 8.22
CA TYR A 21 -13.33 4.00 7.42
C TYR A 21 -12.52 3.96 6.13
N LYS A 22 -11.21 3.69 6.21
CA LYS A 22 -10.37 3.53 5.01
C LYS A 22 -10.85 2.37 4.15
N PHE A 23 -11.19 1.23 4.75
CA PHE A 23 -11.67 0.09 3.98
C PHE A 23 -12.95 0.42 3.21
N LEU A 24 -13.93 1.04 3.86
CA LEU A 24 -15.20 1.38 3.21
C LEU A 24 -15.01 2.44 2.13
N LEU A 25 -14.34 3.55 2.43
CA LEU A 25 -14.27 4.69 1.51
C LEU A 25 -13.19 4.55 0.44
N TRP A 26 -12.09 3.86 0.73
CA TRP A 26 -11.01 3.71 -0.24
C TRP A 26 -11.16 2.44 -1.08
N PHE A 27 -11.82 1.40 -0.56
CA PHE A 27 -12.06 0.17 -1.30
C PHE A 27 -13.53 -0.06 -1.65
N VAL A 28 -14.40 -0.30 -0.66
CA VAL A 28 -15.76 -0.82 -0.92
C VAL A 28 -16.58 0.12 -1.80
N VAL A 29 -16.64 1.42 -1.46
CA VAL A 29 -17.39 2.40 -2.24
C VAL A 29 -16.84 2.53 -3.67
N PRO A 30 -15.53 2.79 -3.88
CA PRO A 30 -14.95 2.83 -5.23
C PRO A 30 -15.18 1.54 -6.02
N PHE A 31 -15.07 0.38 -5.36
CA PHE A 31 -15.26 -0.93 -5.99
C PHE A 31 -16.69 -1.12 -6.47
N CYS A 32 -17.67 -0.89 -5.59
CA CYS A 32 -19.09 -0.97 -5.93
C CYS A 32 -19.46 -0.01 -7.08
N CYS A 33 -18.98 1.23 -7.05
CA CYS A 33 -19.22 2.21 -8.11
C CYS A 33 -18.58 1.79 -9.44
N SER A 34 -17.44 1.09 -9.40
CA SER A 34 -16.69 0.69 -10.60
C SER A 34 -17.11 -0.66 -11.18
N LEU A 35 -17.83 -1.48 -10.42
CA LEU A 35 -18.10 -2.88 -10.72
C LEU A 35 -18.75 -3.08 -12.11
N ARG A 36 -19.70 -2.22 -12.48
CA ARG A 36 -20.39 -2.28 -13.79
C ARG A 36 -19.48 -2.01 -14.98
N HIS A 37 -18.39 -1.26 -14.80
CA HIS A 37 -17.48 -0.83 -15.87
C HIS A 37 -16.06 -1.37 -15.66
N MET A 38 -15.96 -2.50 -14.96
CA MET A 38 -14.71 -3.06 -14.53
C MET A 38 -14.04 -3.85 -15.66
N GLU A 39 -12.93 -3.32 -16.16
CA GLU A 39 -11.98 -4.02 -17.03
C GLU A 39 -11.12 -5.01 -16.21
N TRP A 40 -11.58 -6.25 -16.09
CA TRP A 40 -10.91 -7.34 -15.35
C TRP A 40 -9.49 -7.66 -15.83
N SER A 41 -9.14 -7.28 -17.05
CA SER A 41 -7.78 -7.44 -17.60
C SER A 41 -6.71 -6.74 -16.77
N TRP A 42 -7.07 -5.67 -16.04
CA TRP A 42 -6.15 -4.96 -15.13
C TRP A 42 -5.72 -5.79 -13.92
N PHE A 43 -6.50 -6.80 -13.57
CA PHE A 43 -6.32 -7.66 -12.39
C PHE A 43 -5.76 -9.04 -12.77
N SER A 44 -5.21 -9.18 -13.98
CA SER A 44 -4.78 -10.48 -14.50
C SER A 44 -3.28 -10.54 -14.69
N ILE A 45 -2.67 -11.63 -14.22
CA ILE A 45 -1.25 -11.95 -14.47
C ILE A 45 -1.04 -12.44 -15.91
N ARG A 46 -2.11 -12.88 -16.61
CA ARG A 46 -2.01 -13.48 -17.94
C ARG A 46 -1.38 -12.56 -19.00
N THR A 47 -1.44 -11.24 -18.81
CA THR A 47 -0.88 -10.25 -19.75
C THR A 47 0.56 -9.84 -19.41
N TRP A 48 1.13 -10.39 -18.33
CA TRP A 48 2.47 -10.07 -17.88
C TRP A 48 3.52 -10.60 -18.86
N LYS A 49 4.50 -9.76 -19.15
CA LYS A 49 5.67 -10.05 -19.97
C LYS A 49 6.89 -10.08 -19.07
N ARG A 50 8.02 -10.56 -19.58
CA ARG A 50 9.32 -10.56 -18.88
C ARG A 50 9.66 -9.21 -18.25
N ARG A 51 9.34 -8.10 -18.92
CA ARG A 51 9.59 -6.74 -18.40
C ARG A 51 8.76 -6.40 -17.16
N ASP A 52 7.53 -6.94 -17.04
CA ASP A 52 6.70 -6.75 -15.85
C ASP A 52 7.34 -7.46 -14.64
N TRP A 53 7.82 -8.69 -14.84
CA TRP A 53 8.56 -9.42 -13.80
C TRP A 53 9.89 -8.77 -13.41
N MET A 54 10.65 -8.27 -14.38
CA MET A 54 11.90 -7.54 -14.11
C MET A 54 11.64 -6.27 -13.32
N LEU A 55 10.58 -5.52 -13.66
CA LEU A 55 10.20 -4.34 -12.91
C LEU A 55 9.78 -4.71 -11.49
N LEU A 56 8.95 -5.75 -11.32
CA LEU A 56 8.56 -6.21 -9.98
C LEU A 56 9.78 -6.59 -9.13
N LEU A 57 10.71 -7.37 -9.70
CA LEU A 57 11.95 -7.74 -9.01
C LEU A 57 12.76 -6.51 -8.61
N LEU A 58 12.91 -5.55 -9.52
CA LEU A 58 13.60 -4.29 -9.23
C LEU A 58 12.92 -3.53 -8.08
N MET A 59 11.59 -3.43 -8.09
CA MET A 59 10.82 -2.76 -7.02
C MET A 59 10.95 -3.49 -5.68
N ILE A 60 10.97 -4.82 -5.67
CA ILE A 60 11.20 -5.64 -4.48
C ILE A 60 12.60 -5.37 -3.91
N LEU A 61 13.63 -5.39 -4.76
CA LEU A 61 15.01 -5.16 -4.32
C LEU A 61 15.20 -3.74 -3.77
N VAL A 62 14.74 -2.73 -4.51
CA VAL A 62 14.84 -1.32 -4.10
C VAL A 62 13.99 -1.06 -2.84
N GLY A 63 12.78 -1.60 -2.78
CA GLY A 63 11.92 -1.52 -1.60
C GLY A 63 12.55 -2.19 -0.37
N GLY A 64 13.22 -3.33 -0.57
CA GLY A 64 13.97 -4.00 0.49
C GLY A 64 15.11 -3.14 1.03
N VAL A 65 15.92 -2.56 0.14
CA VAL A 65 16.98 -1.62 0.52
C VAL A 65 16.40 -0.40 1.24
N ALA A 66 15.27 0.15 0.77
CA ALA A 66 14.61 1.28 1.41
C ALA A 66 14.16 0.97 2.84
N VAL A 67 13.57 -0.21 3.09
CA VAL A 67 13.21 -0.65 4.45
C VAL A 67 14.45 -0.83 5.33
N LEU A 68 15.51 -1.48 4.83
CA LEU A 68 16.74 -1.67 5.60
C LEU A 68 17.47 -0.36 5.92
N SER A 69 17.28 0.68 5.09
CA SER A 69 17.86 2.00 5.31
C SER A 69 17.40 2.67 6.62
N ILE A 70 16.31 2.19 7.24
CA ILE A 70 15.85 2.64 8.56
C ILE A 70 16.95 2.50 9.63
N GLN A 71 17.85 1.51 9.52
CA GLN A 71 18.97 1.35 10.46
C GLN A 71 20.01 2.47 10.35
N VAL A 72 20.12 3.10 9.19
CA VAL A 72 21.18 4.05 8.84
C VAL A 72 20.70 5.49 9.05
N PHE A 73 19.45 5.79 8.69
CA PHE A 73 18.91 7.16 8.71
C PHE A 73 18.16 7.47 10.01
N PRO A 74 18.63 8.43 10.84
CA PRO A 74 18.01 8.74 12.13
C PRO A 74 16.54 9.19 12.02
N SER A 75 16.20 9.96 10.98
CA SER A 75 14.84 10.43 10.74
C SER A 75 13.86 9.27 10.49
N LEU A 76 14.30 8.23 9.80
CA LEU A 76 13.51 7.02 9.57
C LEU A 76 13.40 6.18 10.85
N LYS A 77 14.49 6.03 11.60
CA LYS A 77 14.49 5.29 12.87
C LYS A 77 13.56 5.90 13.92
N GLN A 78 13.47 7.23 13.97
CA GLN A 78 12.53 7.94 14.84
C GLN A 78 11.07 7.68 14.45
N GLN A 79 10.78 7.65 13.15
CA GLN A 79 9.44 7.38 12.63
C GLN A 79 9.03 5.90 12.80
N TYR A 80 9.97 4.99 12.63
CA TYR A 80 9.76 3.54 12.62
C TYR A 80 10.62 2.87 13.71
N PRO A 81 10.23 2.98 14.99
CA PRO A 81 10.98 2.36 16.07
C PRO A 81 10.87 0.82 16.00
N GLY A 82 12.02 0.15 16.08
CA GLY A 82 12.11 -1.31 16.16
C GLY A 82 11.44 -1.88 17.41
N LEU A 83 10.86 -3.07 17.28
CA LEU A 83 10.16 -3.78 18.36
C LEU A 83 11.04 -4.83 19.03
N GLY A 84 12.34 -4.89 18.72
CA GLY A 84 13.27 -5.88 19.29
C GLY A 84 13.35 -5.90 20.82
N HIS A 85 13.01 -4.80 21.49
CA HIS A 85 12.98 -4.68 22.95
C HIS A 85 11.78 -5.37 23.61
N LEU A 86 10.76 -5.78 22.85
CA LEU A 86 9.55 -6.41 23.37
C LEU A 86 9.65 -7.95 23.39
N PRO A 87 8.86 -8.63 24.24
CA PRO A 87 8.71 -10.08 24.19
C PRO A 87 8.21 -10.57 22.82
N LEU A 88 8.62 -11.78 22.42
CA LEU A 88 8.27 -12.36 21.11
C LEU A 88 6.76 -12.39 20.85
N GLN A 89 5.96 -12.79 21.85
CA GLN A 89 4.50 -12.82 21.73
C GLN A 89 3.92 -11.43 21.43
N GLU A 90 4.44 -10.37 22.06
CA GLU A 90 3.98 -9.01 21.81
C GLU A 90 4.37 -8.52 20.41
N ARG A 91 5.57 -8.89 19.94
CA ARG A 91 6.04 -8.59 18.57
C ARG A 91 5.09 -9.21 17.54
N PHE A 92 4.69 -10.47 17.72
CA PHE A 92 3.69 -11.12 16.86
C PHE A 92 2.33 -10.43 16.90
N LEU A 93 1.81 -10.09 18.08
CA LEU A 93 0.52 -9.42 18.21
C LEU A 93 0.51 -8.04 17.55
N ARG A 94 1.61 -7.27 17.69
CA ARG A 94 1.78 -5.97 17.02
C ARG A 94 1.94 -6.13 15.51
N GLY A 95 2.67 -7.15 15.06
CA GLY A 95 2.77 -7.49 13.64
C GLY A 95 1.42 -7.84 13.01
N LEU A 96 0.61 -8.66 13.69
CA LEU A 96 -0.74 -9.00 13.23
C LEU A 96 -1.67 -7.78 13.20
N ALA A 97 -1.57 -6.90 14.21
CA ALA A 97 -2.25 -5.63 14.23
C ALA A 97 -1.85 -4.74 13.04
N ALA A 98 -0.56 -4.63 12.74
CA ALA A 98 -0.06 -3.89 11.59
C ALA A 98 -0.54 -4.49 10.25
N LEU A 99 -0.52 -5.82 10.10
CA LEU A 99 -1.05 -6.49 8.92
C LEU A 99 -2.55 -6.24 8.75
N SER A 100 -3.31 -6.25 9.84
CA SER A 100 -4.76 -5.95 9.82
C SER A 100 -5.01 -4.51 9.40
N TRP A 101 -4.22 -3.57 9.92
CA TRP A 101 -4.24 -2.17 9.49
C TRP A 101 -3.89 -2.05 8.01
N THR A 102 -2.79 -2.63 7.54
CA THR A 102 -2.39 -2.59 6.12
C THR A 102 -3.46 -3.18 5.22
N ALA A 103 -4.06 -4.32 5.58
CA ALA A 103 -5.14 -4.93 4.81
C ALA A 103 -6.38 -4.02 4.69
N SER A 104 -6.64 -3.19 5.69
CA SER A 104 -7.79 -2.27 5.67
C SER A 104 -7.68 -1.16 4.63
N TRP A 105 -6.47 -0.75 4.24
CA TRP A 105 -6.28 0.40 3.36
C TRP A 105 -5.51 0.10 2.08
N LEU A 106 -4.57 -0.84 2.06
CA LEU A 106 -3.65 -1.06 0.93
C LEU A 106 -4.39 -1.39 -0.37
N MET A 107 -5.35 -2.32 -0.29
CA MET A 107 -6.15 -2.72 -1.44
C MET A 107 -6.98 -1.55 -1.98
N GLY A 108 -7.60 -0.77 -1.10
CA GLY A 108 -8.35 0.43 -1.46
C GLY A 108 -7.45 1.50 -2.05
N TRP A 109 -6.28 1.72 -1.47
CA TRP A 109 -5.29 2.70 -1.92
C TRP A 109 -4.89 2.46 -3.37
N GLU A 110 -4.45 1.24 -3.69
CA GLU A 110 -4.04 0.89 -5.05
C GLU A 110 -5.22 0.92 -6.02
N PHE A 111 -6.36 0.35 -5.63
CA PHE A 111 -7.56 0.36 -6.46
C PHE A 111 -8.04 1.78 -6.76
N LEU A 112 -8.15 2.63 -5.75
CA LEU A 112 -8.61 4.01 -5.91
C LEU A 112 -7.66 4.81 -6.79
N HIS A 113 -6.35 4.75 -6.55
CA HIS A 113 -5.39 5.59 -7.26
C HIS A 113 -5.07 5.04 -8.66
N ARG A 114 -4.70 3.75 -8.78
CA ARG A 114 -4.14 3.17 -10.00
C ARG A 114 -5.20 2.56 -10.90
N TYR A 115 -6.40 2.30 -10.39
CA TYR A 115 -7.52 1.85 -11.21
C TYR A 115 -8.55 2.95 -11.43
N VAL A 116 -9.16 3.48 -10.38
CA VAL A 116 -10.29 4.42 -10.51
C VAL A 116 -9.81 5.79 -10.99
N LEU A 117 -8.96 6.46 -10.21
CA LEU A 117 -8.48 7.81 -10.47
C LEU A 117 -7.64 7.85 -11.75
N LEU A 118 -6.68 6.93 -11.92
CA LEU A 118 -5.85 6.85 -13.13
C LEU A 118 -6.68 6.71 -14.40
N ARG A 119 -7.67 5.80 -14.44
CA ARG A 119 -8.51 5.61 -15.64
C ARG A 119 -9.38 6.84 -15.90
N ALA A 120 -10.00 7.40 -14.87
CA ALA A 120 -10.82 8.60 -15.01
C ALA A 120 -10.00 9.80 -15.52
N ALA A 121 -8.86 10.06 -14.90
CA ALA A 121 -7.98 11.17 -15.24
C ALA A 121 -7.36 11.00 -16.64
N ALA A 122 -6.88 9.80 -16.98
CA ALA A 122 -6.29 9.53 -18.29
C ALA A 122 -7.33 9.59 -19.43
N ARG A 123 -8.60 9.28 -19.17
CA ARG A 123 -9.67 9.49 -20.17
C ARG A 123 -9.97 10.96 -20.39
N LYS A 124 -10.04 11.74 -19.31
CA LYS A 124 -10.36 13.18 -19.40
C LYS A 124 -9.19 14.00 -19.95
N PHE A 125 -7.96 13.64 -19.60
CA PHE A 125 -6.73 14.33 -20.02
C PHE A 125 -5.69 13.31 -20.54
N PRO A 126 -5.78 12.87 -21.80
CA PRO A 126 -4.98 11.75 -22.32
C PRO A 126 -3.46 11.92 -22.25
N ARG A 127 -2.95 13.15 -22.32
CA ARG A 127 -1.51 13.42 -22.33
C ARG A 127 -0.90 13.46 -20.92
N PHE A 128 -1.60 14.09 -19.98
CA PHE A 128 -1.03 14.45 -18.67
C PHE A 128 -1.88 14.04 -17.47
N GLY A 129 -3.12 13.59 -17.67
CA GLY A 129 -4.03 13.26 -16.57
C GLY A 129 -3.50 12.19 -15.62
N TRP A 130 -2.64 11.31 -16.11
CA TRP A 130 -2.02 10.29 -15.28
C TRP A 130 -1.14 10.86 -14.17
N PHE A 131 -0.58 12.07 -14.31
CA PHE A 131 0.23 12.72 -13.28
C PHE A 131 -0.56 13.11 -12.02
N ILE A 132 -1.89 13.20 -12.11
CA ILE A 132 -2.73 13.49 -10.94
C ILE A 132 -2.50 12.45 -9.84
N VAL A 133 -2.30 11.18 -10.22
CA VAL A 133 -2.07 10.09 -9.26
C VAL A 133 -0.78 10.29 -8.46
N PRO A 134 0.43 10.37 -9.06
CA PRO A 134 1.64 10.57 -8.29
C PRO A 134 1.67 11.89 -7.54
N VAL A 135 1.08 12.98 -8.08
CA VAL A 135 0.97 14.24 -7.34
C VAL A 135 0.13 14.04 -6.07
N SER A 136 -1.04 13.40 -6.18
CA SER A 136 -1.91 13.16 -5.02
C SER A 136 -1.24 12.29 -3.95
N GLU A 137 -0.49 11.27 -4.37
CA GLU A 137 0.21 10.38 -3.45
C GLU A 137 1.38 11.07 -2.77
N VAL A 138 2.15 11.87 -3.49
CA VAL A 138 3.26 12.65 -2.89
C VAL A 138 2.71 13.64 -1.89
N VAL A 139 1.64 14.37 -2.22
CA VAL A 139 0.99 15.31 -1.30
C VAL A 139 0.55 14.61 -0.02
N TYR A 140 -0.06 13.41 -0.13
CA TYR A 140 -0.41 12.60 1.03
C TYR A 140 0.80 12.18 1.88
N HIS A 141 1.98 12.04 1.27
CA HIS A 141 3.22 11.62 1.95
C HIS A 141 4.10 12.78 2.44
N LEU A 142 3.74 14.05 2.19
CA LEU A 142 4.50 15.20 2.71
C LEU A 142 4.51 15.29 4.24
N GLN A 143 3.59 14.59 4.92
CA GLN A 143 3.56 14.45 6.38
C GLN A 143 4.59 13.45 6.93
N LYS A 144 5.30 12.71 6.06
CA LYS A 144 6.32 11.71 6.43
C LYS A 144 7.74 12.28 6.26
N PRO A 145 8.79 11.61 6.77
CA PRO A 145 10.16 12.05 6.55
C PRO A 145 10.48 12.29 5.06
N PRO A 146 11.24 13.34 4.70
CA PRO A 146 11.46 13.72 3.29
C PRO A 146 12.03 12.59 2.43
N LEU A 147 12.91 11.75 3.01
CA LEU A 147 13.49 10.61 2.31
C LEU A 147 12.41 9.61 1.87
N GLU A 148 11.41 9.36 2.70
CA GLU A 148 10.28 8.51 2.36
C GLU A 148 9.37 9.18 1.32
N ALA A 149 9.08 10.48 1.47
CA ALA A 149 8.28 11.20 0.49
C ALA A 149 8.91 11.19 -0.91
N VAL A 150 10.24 11.35 -1.01
CA VAL A 150 11.00 11.23 -2.27
C VAL A 150 10.93 9.81 -2.83
N GLY A 151 11.13 8.80 -1.98
CA GLY A 151 10.99 7.39 -2.37
C GLY A 151 9.60 7.10 -2.93
N MET A 152 8.56 7.58 -2.25
CA MET A 152 7.16 7.47 -2.68
C MET A 152 6.89 8.23 -3.99
N ALA A 153 7.49 9.40 -4.19
CA ALA A 153 7.38 10.13 -5.46
C ALA A 153 7.91 9.32 -6.64
N VAL A 154 9.13 8.79 -6.51
CA VAL A 154 9.76 7.96 -7.55
C VAL A 154 8.94 6.69 -7.79
N PHE A 155 8.58 5.99 -6.72
CA PHE A 155 7.77 4.76 -6.79
C PHE A 155 6.43 5.02 -7.48
N SER A 156 5.72 6.07 -7.06
CA SER A 156 4.40 6.40 -7.60
C SER A 156 4.44 6.81 -9.07
N VAL A 157 5.41 7.63 -9.49
CA VAL A 157 5.58 8.01 -10.90
C VAL A 157 5.82 6.78 -11.77
N LEU A 158 6.79 5.94 -11.39
CA LEU A 158 7.16 4.75 -12.16
C LEU A 158 5.99 3.78 -12.29
N LEU A 159 5.34 3.47 -11.17
CA LEU A 159 4.27 2.49 -11.13
C LEU A 159 2.97 3.00 -11.75
N THR A 160 2.64 4.28 -11.61
CA THR A 160 1.48 4.86 -12.30
C THR A 160 1.69 4.81 -13.80
N TRP A 161 2.85 5.25 -14.29
CA TRP A 161 3.17 5.21 -15.70
C TRP A 161 3.12 3.77 -16.25
N TRP A 162 3.68 2.82 -15.50
CA TRP A 162 3.66 1.41 -15.88
C TRP A 162 2.24 0.83 -15.91
N SER A 163 1.43 1.14 -14.89
CA SER A 163 0.04 0.70 -14.78
C SER A 163 -0.79 1.19 -15.95
N LEU A 164 -0.60 2.45 -16.36
CA LEU A 164 -1.26 3.02 -17.54
C LEU A 164 -0.82 2.30 -18.82
N LYS A 165 0.49 2.15 -19.03
CA LYS A 165 1.08 1.56 -20.24
C LYS A 165 0.71 0.10 -20.43
N ARG A 166 0.65 -0.66 -19.33
CA ARG A 166 0.43 -2.11 -19.34
C ARG A 166 -1.00 -2.51 -18.98
N ARG A 167 -1.84 -1.56 -18.55
CA ARG A 167 -3.17 -1.80 -17.98
C ARG A 167 -3.09 -2.87 -16.91
N ASN A 168 -2.31 -2.60 -15.86
CA ASN A 168 -1.95 -3.58 -14.84
C ASN A 168 -1.98 -2.94 -13.45
N LEU A 169 -2.86 -3.43 -12.59
CA LEU A 169 -2.95 -3.05 -11.18
C LEU A 169 -2.21 -4.02 -10.25
N LEU A 170 -2.02 -5.27 -10.67
CA LEU A 170 -1.42 -6.28 -9.80
C LEU A 170 0.05 -5.99 -9.50
N LEU A 171 0.82 -5.51 -10.48
CA LEU A 171 2.23 -5.21 -10.26
C LEU A 171 2.44 -4.15 -9.16
N PRO A 172 1.82 -2.94 -9.23
CA PRO A 172 1.99 -1.97 -8.15
C PRO A 172 1.45 -2.47 -6.83
N PHE A 173 0.33 -3.20 -6.84
CA PHE A 173 -0.23 -3.81 -5.63
C PHE A 173 0.74 -4.78 -4.95
N ILE A 174 1.35 -5.71 -5.70
CA ILE A 174 2.30 -6.69 -5.15
C ILE A 174 3.57 -5.97 -4.67
N ALA A 175 4.06 -4.99 -5.41
CA ALA A 175 5.23 -4.22 -5.01
C ALA A 175 4.97 -3.46 -3.69
N HIS A 176 3.82 -2.80 -3.56
CA HIS A 176 3.45 -2.06 -2.36
C HIS A 176 3.18 -3.01 -1.17
N LEU A 177 2.48 -4.11 -1.41
CA LEU A 177 2.29 -5.16 -0.41
C LEU A 177 3.62 -5.70 0.11
N PHE A 178 4.59 -5.94 -0.77
CA PHE A 178 5.92 -6.39 -0.38
C PHE A 178 6.59 -5.39 0.55
N VAL A 179 6.61 -4.10 0.20
CA VAL A 179 7.23 -3.05 1.03
C VAL A 179 6.59 -3.00 2.42
N GLU A 180 5.26 -3.02 2.49
CA GLU A 180 4.52 -2.97 3.75
C GLU A 180 4.75 -4.22 4.62
N VAL A 181 4.65 -5.42 4.04
CA VAL A 181 4.90 -6.68 4.77
C VAL A 181 6.35 -6.76 5.22
N PHE A 182 7.29 -6.36 4.37
CA PHE A 182 8.71 -6.38 4.72
C PHE A 182 9.04 -5.35 5.78
N LEU A 183 8.43 -4.16 5.75
CA LEU A 183 8.54 -3.16 6.82
C LEU A 183 8.03 -3.72 8.15
N ILE A 184 6.85 -4.34 8.17
CA ILE A 184 6.29 -4.96 9.37
C ILE A 184 7.23 -6.06 9.91
N ALA A 185 7.72 -6.93 9.03
CA ALA A 185 8.65 -7.99 9.41
C ALA A 185 9.98 -7.42 9.91
N ALA A 186 10.50 -6.36 9.28
CA ALA A 186 11.74 -5.71 9.69
C ALA A 186 11.59 -5.07 11.07
N LEU A 187 10.53 -4.30 11.31
CA LEU A 187 10.26 -3.70 12.62
C LEU A 187 10.01 -4.76 13.70
N ALA A 188 9.38 -5.86 13.34
CA ALA A 188 9.13 -6.93 14.28
C ALA A 188 10.39 -7.77 14.55
N PHE A 189 11.30 -7.98 13.59
CA PHE A 189 12.32 -9.03 13.67
C PHE A 189 13.77 -8.63 13.37
N LEU A 190 14.00 -7.54 12.64
CA LEU A 190 15.32 -7.16 12.14
C LEU A 190 15.85 -5.84 12.73
N LEU A 191 14.95 -4.98 13.22
CA LEU A 191 15.22 -3.63 13.76
C LEU A 191 14.93 -3.58 15.27
#